data_AF-A0A0Q7E3W2-F1
#
_entry.id   AF-A0A0Q7E3W2-F1
#
_cell.length_a   1.000
_cell.length_b   1.000
_cell.length_c   1.000
_cell.angle_alpha   90.00
_cell.angle_beta   90.00
_cell.angle_gamma   90.00
#
_symmetry.space_group_name_H-M   'P 1'
#
loop_
_entity.id
_entity.type
_entity.pdbx_description
1 polymer ?
#
loop_
_entity_poly.entity_id
_entity_poly.type
_entity_poly.pdbx_seq_one_letter_code
_entity_poly.pdbx_strand_id
1 'polypeptide(L)'
;MALADIVLGWHSSALFTYAGMLAGALIGRGLLRQLSVLRLGGAAIIASLAFFLISNFGVYLGGYYGLGLDGLVACFIAALPFWGLSLIGDLGSTVILFALFVLARRTVERDTGAAGSRL
;
A
#
# COMPACT_ATOMS: atom_id res chain seq x y z
N MET A 1 10.77 5.82 3.45
CA MET A 1 11.51 5.22 2.31
C MET A 1 12.49 6.21 1.71
N ALA A 2 12.07 7.29 1.03
CA ALA A 2 13.02 8.23 0.38
C ALA A 2 14.15 8.76 1.28
N LEU A 3 13.84 9.19 2.50
CA LEU A 3 14.87 9.65 3.44
C LEU A 3 15.82 8.52 3.88
N ALA A 4 15.32 7.30 4.02
CA ALA A 4 16.13 6.15 4.36
C ALA A 4 17.07 5.77 3.21
N ASP A 5 16.58 5.80 1.95
CA ASP A 5 17.39 5.49 0.77
C ASP A 5 18.49 6.53 0.53
N ILE A 6 18.26 7.80 0.89
CA ILE A 6 19.30 8.84 0.85
C ILE A 6 20.45 8.49 1.82
N VAL A 7 20.13 7.90 2.97
CA VAL A 7 21.11 7.53 4.00
C VAL A 7 21.77 6.17 3.72
N LEU A 8 21.00 5.19 3.25
CA LEU A 8 21.42 3.80 3.05
C LEU A 8 21.99 3.53 1.64
N GLY A 9 21.81 4.47 0.71
CA GLY A 9 22.22 4.33 -0.68
C GLY A 9 21.04 3.98 -1.60
N TRP A 10 21.08 4.53 -2.81
CA TRP A 10 20.05 4.32 -3.81
C TRP A 10 20.12 2.91 -4.39
N HIS A 11 18.97 2.30 -4.68
CA HIS A 11 18.89 0.97 -5.29
C HIS A 11 18.31 1.03 -6.72
N SER A 12 18.69 0.07 -7.56
CA SER A 12 18.36 0.04 -9.00
C SER A 12 16.86 -0.02 -9.30
N SER A 13 16.08 -0.61 -8.40
CA SER A 13 14.62 -0.74 -8.52
C SER A 13 13.82 0.40 -7.87
N ALA A 14 14.49 1.44 -7.33
CA ALA A 14 13.85 2.53 -6.59
C ALA A 14 12.73 3.20 -7.36
N LEU A 15 12.95 3.48 -8.66
CA LEU A 15 11.94 4.11 -9.52
C LEU A 15 10.61 3.34 -9.51
N PHE A 16 10.67 2.01 -9.63
CA PHE A 16 9.48 1.16 -9.66
C PHE A 16 8.81 1.05 -8.29
N THR A 17 9.59 1.00 -7.22
CA THR A 17 9.07 1.08 -5.84
C THR A 17 8.29 2.37 -5.62
N TYR A 18 8.88 3.52 -5.98
CA TYR A 18 8.22 4.83 -5.82
C TYR A 18 7.01 4.98 -6.75
N ALA A 19 7.07 4.46 -7.98
CA ALA A 19 5.93 4.44 -8.88
C ALA A 19 4.77 3.61 -8.33
N GLY A 20 5.06 2.43 -7.76
CA GLY A 20 4.06 1.59 -7.09
C GLY A 20 3.43 2.29 -5.89
N MET A 21 4.24 2.95 -5.05
CA MET A 21 3.74 3.73 -3.91
C MET A 21 2.83 4.89 -4.36
N LEU A 22 3.24 5.61 -5.40
CA LEU A 22 2.45 6.69 -5.98
C LEU A 22 1.11 6.16 -6.52
N ALA A 23 1.12 5.03 -7.24
CA ALA A 23 -0.09 4.38 -7.72
C ALA A 23 -1.03 4.03 -6.56
N GLY A 24 -0.52 3.41 -5.50
CA GLY A 24 -1.29 3.09 -4.29
C GLY A 24 -1.91 4.33 -3.65
N ALA A 25 -1.16 5.43 -3.53
CA ALA A 25 -1.66 6.69 -2.99
C ALA A 25 -2.78 7.30 -3.85
N LEU A 26 -2.65 7.25 -5.18
CA LEU A 26 -3.68 7.73 -6.12
C LEU A 26 -4.94 6.87 -6.07
N ILE A 27 -4.81 5.54 -5.98
CA ILE A 27 -5.91 4.60 -5.79
C ILE A 27 -6.66 4.93 -4.49
N GLY A 28 -5.92 5.08 -3.38
CA GLY A 28 -6.49 5.46 -2.09
C GLY A 28 -7.22 6.81 -2.17
N ARG A 29 -6.57 7.84 -2.74
CA ARG A 29 -7.18 9.17 -2.93
C ARG A 29 -8.46 9.13 -3.74
N GLY A 30 -8.53 8.26 -4.76
CA GLY A 30 -9.72 8.11 -5.61
C GLY A 30 -10.85 7.35 -4.91
N LEU A 31 -10.57 6.14 -4.42
CA LEU A 31 -11.58 5.23 -3.87
C LEU A 31 -12.07 5.65 -2.48
N LEU A 32 -11.23 6.31 -1.68
CA LEU A 32 -11.56 6.65 -0.29
C LEU A 32 -12.18 8.05 -0.12
N ARG A 33 -12.54 8.75 -1.22
CA ARG A 33 -13.31 10.01 -1.15
C ARG A 33 -14.63 9.85 -0.38
N GLN A 34 -15.21 8.66 -0.45
CA GLN A 34 -16.38 8.27 0.33
C GLN A 34 -16.03 7.01 1.13
N LEU A 35 -15.57 7.19 2.36
CA LEU A 35 -15.08 6.12 3.21
C LEU A 35 -16.19 5.07 3.47
N SER A 36 -15.93 3.83 3.08
CA SER A 36 -16.73 2.67 3.47
C SER A 36 -15.80 1.46 3.64
N VAL A 37 -16.20 0.47 4.45
CA VAL A 37 -15.38 -0.72 4.70
C VAL A 37 -15.04 -1.45 3.39
N LEU A 38 -16.02 -1.55 2.47
CA LEU A 38 -15.83 -2.17 1.16
C LEU A 38 -14.81 -1.40 0.31
N ARG A 39 -14.90 -0.07 0.26
CA ARG A 39 -13.94 0.77 -0.49
C ARG A 39 -12.56 0.75 0.13
N LEU A 40 -12.48 0.67 1.45
CA LEU A 40 -11.21 0.56 2.19
C LEU A 40 -10.49 -0.75 1.87
N GLY A 41 -11.19 -1.89 2.02
CA GLY A 41 -10.63 -3.19 1.67
C GLY A 41 -10.29 -3.31 0.17
N GLY A 42 -11.20 -2.84 -0.69
CA GLY A 42 -10.97 -2.81 -2.14
C GLY A 42 -9.77 -1.95 -2.53
N ALA A 43 -9.62 -0.75 -1.95
CA ALA A 43 -8.47 0.10 -2.21
C ALA A 43 -7.15 -0.55 -1.77
N ALA A 44 -7.12 -1.22 -0.62
CA ALA A 44 -5.94 -1.94 -0.15
C ALA A 44 -5.53 -3.08 -1.11
N ILE A 45 -6.49 -3.90 -1.54
CA ILE A 45 -6.22 -5.01 -2.49
C ILE A 45 -5.74 -4.47 -3.84
N ILE A 46 -6.42 -3.46 -4.39
CA ILE A 46 -6.07 -2.88 -5.70
C ILE A 46 -4.71 -2.18 -5.63
N ALA A 47 -4.41 -1.45 -4.55
CA ALA A 47 -3.11 -0.82 -4.35
C ALA A 47 -1.99 -1.86 -4.22
N SER A 48 -2.21 -2.93 -3.45
CA SER A 48 -1.26 -4.04 -3.30
C SER A 48 -0.97 -4.73 -4.64
N LEU A 49 -2.02 -5.00 -5.42
CA LEU A 49 -1.89 -5.58 -6.76
C LEU A 49 -1.14 -4.63 -7.71
N ALA A 50 -1.47 -3.34 -7.71
CA ALA A 50 -0.77 -2.35 -8.53
C ALA A 50 0.72 -2.27 -8.17
N PHE A 51 1.05 -2.25 -6.87
CA PHE A 51 2.43 -2.28 -6.41
C PHE A 51 3.14 -3.55 -6.85
N PHE A 52 2.50 -4.71 -6.73
CA PHE A 52 3.03 -6.00 -7.20
C PHE A 52 3.36 -5.98 -8.70
N LEU A 53 2.45 -5.50 -9.54
CA LEU A 53 2.67 -5.43 -10.99
C LEU A 53 3.84 -4.49 -11.33
N ILE A 54 3.86 -3.29 -10.75
CA ILE A 54 4.87 -2.27 -11.07
C ILE A 54 6.25 -2.67 -10.57
N SER A 55 6.35 -3.16 -9.33
CA SER A 55 7.65 -3.53 -8.73
C SER A 55 8.28 -4.73 -9.43
N ASN A 56 7.50 -5.75 -9.79
CA ASN A 56 8.01 -6.93 -10.50
C ASN A 56 8.34 -6.64 -11.96
N PHE A 57 7.63 -5.70 -12.60
CA PHE A 57 8.06 -5.20 -13.90
C PHE A 57 9.43 -4.51 -13.82
N GLY A 58 9.72 -3.83 -12.71
CA GLY A 58 11.07 -3.31 -12.43
C GLY A 58 12.13 -4.40 -12.30
N VAL A 59 11.80 -5.52 -11.64
CA VAL A 59 12.70 -6.68 -11.53
C VAL A 59 12.98 -7.31 -12.89
N TYR A 60 11.93 -7.45 -13.73
CA TYR A 60 12.06 -7.91 -15.10
C TYR A 60 13.03 -7.04 -15.90
N LEU A 61 12.84 -5.71 -15.87
CA LEU A 61 13.74 -4.77 -16.55
C LEU A 61 15.17 -4.76 -15.98
N GLY A 62 15.35 -5.19 -14.73
CA GLY A 62 16.65 -5.42 -14.12
C GLY A 62 17.40 -6.64 -14.69
N GLY A 63 16.73 -7.50 -15.47
CA GLY A 63 17.36 -8.61 -16.19
C GLY A 63 17.71 -9.84 -15.35
N TYR A 64 17.34 -9.87 -14.06
CA TYR A 64 17.67 -10.98 -13.14
C TYR A 64 17.17 -12.35 -13.61
N TYR A 65 16.03 -12.39 -14.30
CA TYR A 65 15.43 -13.61 -14.84
C TYR A 65 15.55 -13.70 -16.38
N GLY A 66 16.35 -12.83 -16.99
CA GLY A 66 16.39 -12.64 -18.45
C GLY A 66 15.32 -11.66 -18.94
N LEU A 67 15.58 -11.06 -20.12
CA LEU A 67 14.70 -10.06 -20.76
C LEU A 67 13.72 -10.67 -21.78
N GLY A 68 13.52 -11.98 -21.73
CA GLY A 68 12.54 -12.69 -22.56
C GLY A 68 11.18 -12.82 -21.88
N LEU A 69 10.19 -13.30 -22.62
CA LEU A 69 8.84 -13.57 -22.08
C LEU A 69 8.86 -14.64 -20.98
N ASP A 70 9.77 -15.60 -21.09
CA ASP A 70 10.07 -16.60 -20.06
C ASP A 70 10.56 -15.94 -18.76
N GLY A 71 11.47 -14.97 -18.87
CA GLY A 71 11.96 -14.19 -17.73
C GLY A 71 10.87 -13.35 -17.06
N LEU A 72 9.98 -12.74 -17.86
CA LEU A 72 8.81 -12.02 -17.36
C LEU A 72 7.89 -12.95 -16.56
N VAL A 73 7.54 -14.11 -17.09
CA VAL A 73 6.68 -15.07 -16.39
C VAL A 73 7.38 -15.59 -15.12
N ALA A 74 8.67 -15.92 -15.21
CA ALA A 74 9.44 -16.45 -14.09
C ALA A 74 9.50 -15.47 -12.91
N CYS A 75 9.76 -14.18 -13.15
CA CYS A 75 9.86 -13.21 -12.06
C CYS A 75 8.51 -12.98 -11.37
N PHE A 76 7.40 -12.99 -12.12
CA PHE A 76 6.06 -12.85 -11.55
C PHE A 76 5.63 -14.08 -10.73
N ILE A 77 5.93 -15.29 -11.21
CA ILE A 77 5.66 -16.53 -10.45
C ILE A 77 6.46 -16.54 -9.15
N ALA A 78 7.75 -16.19 -9.21
CA ALA A 78 8.62 -16.13 -8.04
C ALA A 78 8.14 -15.11 -7.00
N ALA A 79 7.46 -14.04 -7.44
CA ALA A 79 6.98 -12.98 -6.58
C ALA A 79 5.63 -13.26 -5.90
N LEU A 80 4.82 -14.22 -6.38
CA LEU A 80 3.52 -14.57 -5.79
C LEU A 80 3.54 -14.87 -4.28
N PRO A 81 4.47 -15.68 -3.72
CA PRO A 81 4.49 -15.92 -2.28
C PRO A 81 4.78 -14.65 -1.47
N PHE A 82 5.64 -13.77 -1.98
CA PHE A 82 5.95 -12.48 -1.36
C PHE A 82 4.76 -11.52 -1.42
N TRP A 83 4.01 -11.54 -2.53
CA TRP A 83 2.80 -10.75 -2.66
C TRP A 83 1.71 -11.18 -1.70
N GLY A 84 1.55 -12.49 -1.47
CA GLY A 84 0.60 -13.00 -0.47
C GLY A 84 0.87 -12.43 0.93
N LEU A 85 2.14 -12.43 1.36
CA LEU A 85 2.54 -11.84 2.63
C LEU A 85 2.36 -10.31 2.65
N SER A 86 2.69 -9.64 1.55
CA SER A 86 2.52 -8.20 1.41
C SER A 86 1.04 -7.80 1.50
N LEU A 87 0.16 -8.54 0.83
CA LEU A 87 -1.29 -8.30 0.86
C LEU A 87 -1.87 -8.50 2.26
N ILE A 88 -1.43 -9.52 2.99
CA ILE A 88 -1.79 -9.71 4.40
C ILE A 88 -1.32 -8.52 5.24
N GLY A 89 -0.10 -8.05 5.01
CA GLY A 89 0.44 -6.85 5.66
C GLY A 89 -0.36 -5.59 5.37
N ASP A 90 -0.75 -5.38 4.11
CA ASP A 90 -1.55 -4.23 3.65
C ASP A 90 -2.94 -4.23 4.30
N LEU A 91 -3.61 -5.38 4.28
CA LEU A 91 -4.92 -5.55 4.90
C LEU A 91 -4.85 -5.42 6.43
N GLY A 92 -3.86 -6.05 7.07
CA GLY A 92 -3.65 -5.96 8.52
C GLY A 92 -3.39 -4.53 8.96
N SER A 93 -2.50 -3.82 8.27
CA SER A 93 -2.21 -2.41 8.53
C SER A 93 -3.43 -1.53 8.31
N THR A 94 -4.21 -1.81 7.25
CA THR A 94 -5.46 -1.11 6.96
C THR A 94 -6.47 -1.28 8.10
N VAL A 95 -6.65 -2.50 8.62
CA VAL A 95 -7.53 -2.78 9.75
C VAL A 95 -7.07 -2.06 11.01
N ILE A 96 -5.77 -2.13 11.33
CA ILE A 96 -5.20 -1.48 12.53
C ILE A 96 -5.40 0.03 12.45
N LEU A 97 -5.03 0.67 11.33
CA LEU A 97 -5.16 2.11 11.14
C LEU A 97 -6.62 2.56 11.18
N PHE A 98 -7.53 1.79 10.57
CA PHE A 98 -8.96 2.10 10.62
C PHE A 98 -9.53 1.96 12.03
N ALA A 99 -9.13 0.93 12.78
CA ALA A 99 -9.54 0.76 14.17
C ALA A 99 -9.06 1.94 15.04
N LEU A 100 -7.81 2.35 14.90
CA LEU A 100 -7.25 3.52 15.59
C LEU A 100 -8.01 4.80 15.22
N PHE A 101 -8.31 5.00 13.93
CA PHE A 101 -9.10 6.14 13.46
C PHE A 101 -10.50 6.17 14.10
N VAL A 102 -11.20 5.04 14.17
CA VAL A 102 -12.52 4.94 14.81
C VAL A 102 -12.44 5.23 16.31
N LEU A 103 -11.43 4.69 17.01
CA LEU A 103 -11.23 4.95 18.44
C LEU A 103 -10.96 6.44 18.70
N ALA A 104 -10.05 7.05 17.95
CA ALA A 104 -9.73 8.46 18.06
C ALA A 104 -10.93 9.37 17.77
N ARG A 105 -11.76 9.02 16.78
CA ARG A 105 -13.00 9.76 16.50
C ARG A 105 -14.00 9.68 17.66
N ARG A 106 -14.16 8.49 18.25
CA ARG A 106 -15.09 8.30 19.38
C ARG A 106 -14.65 9.06 20.62
N THR A 107 -13.35 9.17 20.90
CA THR A 107 -12.84 9.95 22.05
C THR A 107 -13.10 11.44 21.86
N VAL A 108 -12.82 11.98 20.65
CA VAL A 108 -13.06 13.39 20.35
C VAL A 108 -14.55 13.76 20.39
N GLU A 109 -15.42 12.90 19.85
CA GLU A 109 -16.87 13.10 19.88
C GLU A 109 -17.43 13.03 21.33
N ARG A 110 -16.88 12.16 22.18
CA ARG A 110 -17.23 12.08 23.61
C ARG A 110 -16.85 13.35 24.38
N ASP A 111 -15.64 13.86 24.18
CA ASP A 111 -15.16 15.05 24.88
C ASP A 111 -15.94 16.30 24.47
N THR A 112 -16.28 16.42 23.17
CA THR A 112 -17.11 17.52 22.65
C THR A 112 -18.54 17.44 23.19
N GLY A 113 -19.12 16.24 23.25
CA GLY A 113 -20.47 16.02 23.81
C GLY A 113 -20.56 16.27 25.31
N ALA A 114 -19.51 15.96 26.08
CA ALA A 114 -19.43 16.22 27.51
C ALA A 114 -19.20 17.71 27.86
N ALA A 115 -18.62 18.49 26.93
CA ALA A 115 -18.48 19.94 27.07
C ALA A 115 -19.78 20.68 26.73
N GLY A 116 -20.53 20.20 25.72
CA GLY A 116 -21.79 20.82 25.29
C GLY A 116 -22.99 20.61 26.25
N SER A 117 -22.97 19.59 27.10
CA SER A 117 -24.03 19.31 28.09
C SER A 117 -23.87 20.06 29.42
N ARG A 118 -22.80 20.85 29.57
CA ARG A 118 -22.51 21.67 30.77
C ARG A 118 -22.84 23.16 30.58
N LEU A 119 -23.47 23.52 29.46
CA LEU A 119 -23.99 24.85 29.14
C LEU A 119 -25.52 24.79 29.10
#